data_AF-A0A7W9DZH9-F1
#
_entry.id   AF-A0A7W9DZH9-F1
#
_cell.length_a   1.000
_cell.length_b   1.000
_cell.length_c   1.000
_cell.angle_alpha   90.00
_cell.angle_beta   90.00
_cell.angle_gamma   90.00
#
_symmetry.space_group_name_H-M   'P 1'
#
loop_
_entity.id
_entity.type
_entity.pdbx_description
1 polymer ?
#
loop_
_entity_poly.entity_id
_entity_poly.type
_entity_poly.pdbx_seq_one_letter_code
_entity_poly.pdbx_strand_id
1 'polypeptide(L)'
;MNFSGDISILYWCIAFIMGMGIAILLLALKLSQGKTYTLYEKGILTAGKGQNKVQLFEDLEDLYLFSSGRSFLTNNIAFRSGKEDSWETITPRYTNVISAINLMTTQHEKFYVPKVLKELEQNKTITFQYINYSTAMGKKLFATGTNSFLNVQPKEIAVNKDYLVIDSKKIMISDLNHFSVNNWISQISLQDKENNIVFSTSTNGIFSGRSFVSLLDQLINKA
;
A
#
# COMPACT_ATOMS: atom_id res chain seq x y z
N MET A 1 -17.23 56.52 -22.23
CA MET A 1 -16.05 55.75 -22.70
C MET A 1 -16.55 54.77 -23.75
N ASN A 2 -16.25 55.02 -25.03
CA ASN A 2 -16.57 54.09 -26.12
C ASN A 2 -15.41 53.10 -26.26
N PHE A 3 -15.64 51.84 -25.88
CA PHE A 3 -14.70 50.76 -26.18
C PHE A 3 -14.76 50.47 -27.69
N SER A 4 -13.87 51.10 -28.46
CA SER A 4 -13.59 50.73 -29.86
C SER A 4 -12.61 49.56 -29.88
N GLY A 5 -13.03 48.41 -29.36
CA GLY A 5 -12.30 47.15 -29.47
C GLY A 5 -12.98 46.25 -30.48
N ASP A 6 -12.20 45.59 -31.34
CA ASP A 6 -12.74 44.67 -32.34
C ASP A 6 -13.51 43.54 -31.65
N ILE A 7 -14.83 43.50 -31.86
CA ILE A 7 -15.75 42.53 -31.27
C ILE A 7 -15.38 41.10 -31.66
N SER A 8 -14.62 40.91 -32.74
CA SER A 8 -14.06 39.63 -33.17
C SER A 8 -13.18 39.00 -32.08
N ILE A 9 -12.43 39.80 -31.33
CA ILE A 9 -11.55 39.33 -30.25
C ILE A 9 -12.38 38.72 -29.11
N LEU A 10 -13.54 39.31 -28.80
CA LEU A 10 -14.45 38.76 -27.79
C LEU A 10 -15.01 37.39 -28.23
N TYR A 11 -15.40 37.25 -29.50
CA TYR A 11 -15.87 35.97 -30.04
C TYR A 11 -14.78 34.88 -30.01
N TRP A 12 -13.53 35.23 -30.33
CA TRP A 12 -12.40 34.30 -30.22
C TRP A 12 -12.13 33.88 -28.76
N CYS A 13 -12.20 34.81 -27.81
CA CYS A 13 -12.07 34.50 -26.39
C CYS A 13 -13.18 33.56 -25.89
N ILE A 14 -14.43 33.80 -26.29
CA ILE A 14 -15.57 32.94 -25.95
C ILE A 14 -15.38 31.53 -26.53
N ALA A 15 -15.00 31.44 -27.81
CA ALA A 15 -14.74 30.17 -28.48
C ALA A 15 -13.60 29.38 -27.81
N PHE A 16 -12.52 30.07 -27.43
CA PHE A 16 -11.39 29.46 -26.72
C PHE A 16 -11.79 28.92 -25.35
N ILE A 17 -12.51 29.71 -24.54
CA ILE A 17 -13.00 29.28 -23.22
C ILE A 17 -13.95 28.08 -23.36
N MET A 18 -14.85 28.10 -24.34
CA MET A 18 -15.76 26.99 -24.60
C MET A 18 -15.01 25.72 -25.02
N GLY A 19 -14.03 25.85 -25.92
CA GLY A 19 -13.16 24.74 -26.33
C GLY A 19 -12.36 24.16 -25.15
N MET A 20 -11.84 25.01 -24.27
CA MET A 20 -11.14 24.58 -23.06
C MET A 20 -12.09 23.86 -22.09
N GLY A 21 -13.31 24.36 -21.91
CA GLY A 21 -14.34 23.70 -21.11
C GLY A 21 -14.69 22.30 -21.62
N ILE A 22 -14.85 22.15 -22.94
CA ILE A 22 -15.09 20.85 -23.59
C ILE A 22 -13.89 19.91 -23.40
N ALA A 23 -12.66 20.41 -23.59
CA ALA A 23 -11.45 19.61 -23.40
C ALA A 23 -11.32 19.10 -21.95
N ILE A 24 -11.58 19.97 -20.97
CA ILE A 24 -11.60 19.60 -19.54
C ILE A 24 -12.68 18.55 -19.28
N LEU A 25 -13.90 18.71 -19.84
CA LEU A 25 -14.99 17.77 -19.67
C LEU A 25 -14.65 16.39 -20.28
N LEU A 26 -14.12 16.35 -21.49
CA LEU A 26 -13.71 15.10 -22.16
C LEU A 26 -12.58 14.40 -21.39
N LEU A 27 -11.60 15.15 -20.88
CA LEU A 27 -10.56 14.63 -20.01
C LEU A 27 -11.17 14.07 -18.71
N ALA A 28 -12.09 14.78 -18.08
CA ALA A 28 -12.76 14.34 -16.86
C ALA A 28 -13.55 13.05 -17.08
N LEU A 29 -14.31 12.94 -18.19
CA LEU A 29 -15.07 11.74 -18.55
C LEU A 29 -14.16 10.54 -18.83
N LYS A 30 -13.02 10.77 -19.50
CA LYS A 30 -12.03 9.71 -19.75
C LYS A 30 -11.36 9.26 -18.43
N LEU A 31 -11.09 10.18 -17.52
CA LEU A 31 -10.52 9.89 -16.20
C LEU A 31 -11.54 9.29 -15.23
N SER A 32 -12.84 9.48 -15.45
CA SER A 32 -13.92 8.93 -14.62
C SER A 32 -14.30 7.49 -14.97
N GLN A 33 -13.84 6.95 -16.11
CA GLN A 33 -13.92 5.52 -16.43
C GLN A 33 -12.92 4.70 -15.58
N GLY A 34 -13.11 4.74 -14.26
CA GLY A 34 -12.29 4.03 -13.29
C GLY A 34 -12.50 2.53 -13.33
N LYS A 35 -11.58 1.79 -12.71
CA LYS A 35 -11.77 0.37 -12.39
C LYS A 35 -12.80 0.23 -11.28
N THR A 36 -13.58 -0.85 -11.26
CA THR A 36 -14.42 -1.25 -10.14
C THR A 36 -13.76 -2.40 -9.40
N TYR A 37 -13.70 -2.30 -8.08
CA TYR A 37 -13.17 -3.34 -7.21
C TYR A 37 -14.32 -3.98 -6.44
N THR A 38 -14.55 -5.27 -6.66
CA THR A 38 -15.50 -6.07 -5.89
C THR A 38 -14.72 -7.00 -5.00
N LEU A 39 -14.85 -6.81 -3.68
CA LEU A 39 -14.18 -7.62 -2.68
C LEU A 39 -15.05 -8.81 -2.31
N TYR A 40 -14.54 -10.02 -2.57
CA TYR A 40 -15.15 -11.28 -2.17
C TYR A 40 -14.46 -11.82 -0.92
N GLU A 41 -14.93 -12.94 -0.41
CA GLU A 41 -14.34 -13.56 0.79
C GLU A 41 -12.88 -13.97 0.57
N LYS A 42 -12.53 -14.56 -0.59
CA LYS A 42 -11.20 -15.13 -0.87
C LYS A 42 -10.33 -14.29 -1.79
N GLY A 43 -10.87 -13.22 -2.38
CA GLY A 43 -10.13 -12.43 -3.35
C GLY A 43 -10.86 -11.19 -3.84
N ILE A 44 -10.27 -10.58 -4.85
CA ILE A 44 -10.68 -9.29 -5.41
C ILE A 44 -10.92 -9.47 -6.90
N LEU A 45 -12.10 -9.05 -7.35
CA LEU A 45 -12.38 -8.86 -8.77
C LEU A 45 -12.14 -7.40 -9.12
N THR A 46 -11.20 -7.17 -10.02
CA THR A 46 -10.97 -5.87 -10.64
C THR A 46 -11.59 -5.87 -12.03
N ALA A 47 -12.65 -5.09 -12.22
CA ALA A 47 -13.34 -4.94 -13.50
C ALA A 47 -13.08 -3.55 -14.08
N GLY A 48 -12.68 -3.45 -15.35
CA GLY A 48 -12.52 -2.16 -16.02
C GLY A 48 -11.66 -2.24 -17.28
N LYS A 49 -11.84 -1.28 -18.19
CA LYS A 49 -11.13 -1.24 -19.49
C LYS A 49 -11.27 -2.52 -20.32
N GLY A 50 -12.44 -3.17 -20.25
CA GLY A 50 -12.75 -4.38 -21.03
C GLY A 50 -12.08 -5.66 -20.51
N GLN A 51 -11.44 -5.64 -19.35
CA GLN A 51 -10.84 -6.83 -18.73
C GLN A 51 -11.29 -6.99 -17.29
N ASN A 52 -11.42 -8.26 -16.89
CA ASN A 52 -11.70 -8.67 -15.52
C ASN A 52 -10.48 -9.45 -15.00
N LYS A 53 -9.90 -9.00 -13.89
CA LYS A 53 -8.79 -9.67 -13.22
C LYS A 53 -9.24 -10.12 -11.84
N VAL A 54 -9.08 -11.41 -11.56
CA VAL A 54 -9.30 -11.98 -10.22
C VAL A 54 -7.95 -12.18 -9.57
N GLN A 55 -7.80 -11.71 -8.33
CA GLN A 55 -6.61 -11.93 -7.50
C GLN A 55 -7.04 -12.48 -6.15
N LEU A 56 -6.47 -13.61 -5.74
CA LEU A 56 -6.75 -14.23 -4.43
C LEU A 56 -5.92 -13.55 -3.35
N PHE A 57 -6.46 -13.44 -2.15
CA PHE A 57 -5.75 -12.82 -1.02
C PHE A 57 -4.49 -13.59 -0.62
N GLU A 58 -4.45 -14.90 -0.83
CA GLU A 58 -3.26 -15.73 -0.57
C GLU A 58 -2.14 -15.55 -1.61
N ASP A 59 -2.45 -14.95 -2.76
CA ASP A 59 -1.53 -14.74 -3.89
C ASP A 59 -1.18 -13.25 -4.08
N LEU A 60 -1.55 -12.40 -3.13
CA LEU A 60 -1.02 -11.04 -3.07
C LEU A 60 0.29 -11.11 -2.28
N GLU A 61 1.40 -10.73 -2.90
CA GLU A 61 2.69 -10.66 -2.19
C GLU A 61 2.74 -9.39 -1.32
N ASP A 62 2.32 -8.26 -1.89
CA ASP A 62 2.43 -6.97 -1.25
C ASP A 62 1.09 -6.24 -1.12
N LEU A 63 0.78 -5.82 0.10
CA LEU A 63 -0.23 -4.80 0.42
C LEU A 63 0.44 -3.57 1.01
N TYR A 64 0.48 -2.46 0.26
CA TYR A 64 1.07 -1.21 0.74
C TYR A 64 -0.01 -0.21 1.18
N LEU A 65 0.04 0.16 2.45
CA LEU A 65 -0.86 1.14 3.07
C LEU A 65 -0.21 2.51 3.10
N PHE A 66 -0.92 3.55 2.68
CA PHE A 66 -0.42 4.93 2.76
C PHE A 66 -1.55 5.94 2.87
N SER A 67 -1.19 7.12 3.38
CA SER A 67 -2.09 8.26 3.50
C SER A 67 -1.79 9.25 2.38
N SER A 68 -2.80 9.77 1.71
CA SER A 68 -2.63 10.84 0.71
C SER A 68 -3.59 12.00 0.96
N GLY A 69 -3.22 13.19 0.50
CA GLY A 69 -3.97 14.42 0.75
C GLY A 69 -3.68 14.99 2.14
N ARG A 70 -4.59 15.80 2.69
CA ARG A 70 -4.43 16.41 4.03
C ARG A 70 -4.82 15.46 5.18
N SER A 71 -4.92 14.16 4.92
CA SER A 71 -5.32 13.16 5.92
C SER A 71 -4.09 12.53 6.55
N PHE A 72 -4.06 12.47 7.88
CA PHE A 72 -3.08 11.71 8.64
C PHE A 72 -3.42 10.21 8.73
N LEU A 73 -4.69 9.86 8.53
CA LEU A 73 -5.18 8.48 8.54
C LEU A 73 -4.88 7.78 7.21
N THR A 74 -4.51 6.51 7.28
CA THR A 74 -4.37 5.61 6.13
C THR A 74 -5.69 5.60 5.37
N ASN A 75 -5.65 6.01 4.11
CA ASN A 75 -6.84 6.15 3.27
C ASN A 75 -6.63 5.60 1.85
N ASN A 76 -5.47 4.99 1.59
CA ASN A 76 -5.19 4.24 0.38
C ASN A 76 -4.63 2.86 0.71
N ILE A 77 -4.89 1.92 -0.18
CA ILE A 77 -4.20 0.64 -0.26
C ILE A 77 -3.76 0.41 -1.71
N ALA A 78 -2.52 -0.03 -1.87
CA ALA A 78 -2.02 -0.58 -3.11
C ALA A 78 -1.72 -2.06 -2.93
N PHE A 79 -1.94 -2.85 -3.98
CA PHE A 79 -1.71 -4.28 -3.94
C PHE A 79 -1.16 -4.81 -5.26
N ARG A 80 -0.39 -5.90 -5.19
CA ARG A 80 0.18 -6.61 -6.35
C ARG A 80 0.43 -8.08 -6.01
N SER A 81 0.43 -8.94 -7.04
CA SER A 81 0.66 -10.38 -6.88
C SER A 81 2.13 -10.79 -6.99
N GLY A 82 2.97 -9.92 -7.55
CA GLY A 82 4.41 -10.10 -7.61
C GLY A 82 5.14 -8.77 -7.57
N LYS A 83 6.42 -8.79 -7.20
CA LYS A 83 7.28 -7.59 -7.20
C LYS A 83 7.46 -6.90 -8.56
N GLU A 84 7.33 -7.64 -9.65
CA GLU A 84 7.37 -7.11 -11.03
C GLU A 84 5.99 -6.66 -11.53
N ASP A 85 4.92 -6.99 -10.82
CA ASP A 85 3.57 -6.59 -11.22
C ASP A 85 3.31 -5.11 -10.95
N SER A 86 2.50 -4.50 -11.82
CA SER A 86 1.99 -3.16 -11.59
C SER A 86 1.08 -3.12 -10.37
N TRP A 87 1.21 -2.07 -9.56
CA TRP A 87 0.31 -1.78 -8.45
C TRP A 87 -1.13 -1.55 -8.93
N GLU A 88 -2.07 -2.24 -8.30
CA GLU A 88 -3.47 -1.83 -8.24
C GLU A 88 -3.67 -0.92 -7.03
N THR A 89 -4.54 0.09 -7.14
CA THR A 89 -4.72 1.08 -6.06
C THR A 89 -6.19 1.35 -5.78
N ILE A 90 -6.59 1.23 -4.52
CA ILE A 90 -7.87 1.69 -4.01
C ILE A 90 -7.61 2.94 -3.18
N THR A 91 -8.13 4.07 -3.64
CA THR A 91 -7.92 5.41 -3.09
C THR A 91 -9.23 5.98 -2.52
N PRO A 92 -9.23 7.15 -1.85
CA PRO A 92 -10.45 7.78 -1.33
C PRO A 92 -11.51 8.15 -2.38
N ARG A 93 -11.23 7.99 -3.68
CA ARG A 93 -12.23 8.12 -4.74
C ARG A 93 -13.27 7.01 -4.72
N TYR A 94 -12.94 5.85 -4.13
CA TYR A 94 -13.84 4.74 -3.98
C TYR A 94 -14.67 4.88 -2.71
N THR A 95 -15.97 4.56 -2.82
CA THR A 95 -16.84 4.45 -1.65
C THR A 95 -16.31 3.36 -0.71
N ASN A 96 -16.44 3.59 0.59
CA ASN A 96 -16.06 2.63 1.64
C ASN A 96 -14.58 2.19 1.62
N VAL A 97 -13.65 3.03 1.15
CA VAL A 97 -12.21 2.69 1.08
C VAL A 97 -11.64 2.21 2.42
N ILE A 98 -12.07 2.77 3.56
CA ILE A 98 -11.58 2.36 4.88
C ILE A 98 -12.02 0.93 5.20
N SER A 99 -13.27 0.58 4.91
CA SER A 99 -13.78 -0.77 5.05
C SER A 99 -13.07 -1.74 4.10
N ALA A 100 -12.76 -1.29 2.87
CA ALA A 100 -11.98 -2.07 1.93
C ALA A 100 -10.56 -2.37 2.46
N ILE A 101 -9.86 -1.37 3.00
CA ILE A 101 -8.54 -1.53 3.62
C ILE A 101 -8.59 -2.57 4.74
N ASN A 102 -9.56 -2.44 5.65
CA ASN A 102 -9.72 -3.35 6.78
C ASN A 102 -10.03 -4.78 6.32
N LEU A 103 -10.94 -4.94 5.36
CA LEU A 103 -11.30 -6.25 4.81
C LEU A 103 -10.09 -6.89 4.12
N MET A 104 -9.45 -6.16 3.21
CA MET A 104 -8.31 -6.68 2.44
C MET A 104 -7.16 -7.11 3.36
N THR A 105 -6.78 -6.27 4.32
CA THR A 105 -5.69 -6.60 5.26
C THR A 105 -6.05 -7.78 6.17
N THR A 106 -7.31 -7.89 6.60
CA THR A 106 -7.79 -9.00 7.43
C THR A 106 -7.86 -10.32 6.64
N GLN A 107 -8.38 -10.30 5.41
CA GLN A 107 -8.45 -11.50 4.58
C GLN A 107 -7.07 -11.94 4.11
N HIS A 108 -6.20 -10.99 3.78
CA HIS A 108 -4.81 -11.27 3.48
C HIS A 108 -4.12 -11.96 4.66
N GLU A 109 -4.21 -11.43 5.88
CA GLU A 109 -3.73 -12.12 7.08
C GLU A 109 -4.31 -13.54 7.20
N LYS A 110 -5.62 -13.68 7.07
CA LYS A 110 -6.33 -14.97 7.22
C LYS A 110 -5.86 -16.05 6.25
N PHE A 111 -5.58 -15.70 4.99
CA PHE A 111 -5.25 -16.69 3.95
C PHE A 111 -3.75 -16.77 3.65
N TYR A 112 -3.05 -15.64 3.62
CA TYR A 112 -1.62 -15.58 3.33
C TYR A 112 -0.78 -16.20 4.46
N VAL A 113 -1.08 -15.89 5.73
CA VAL A 113 -0.26 -16.35 6.87
C VAL A 113 -0.21 -17.89 6.97
N PRO A 114 -1.34 -18.63 6.90
CA PRO A 114 -1.29 -20.09 6.90
C PRO A 114 -0.56 -20.70 5.69
N LYS A 115 -0.65 -20.07 4.51
CA LYS A 115 0.07 -20.49 3.31
C LYS A 115 1.58 -20.37 3.52
N VAL A 116 2.05 -19.19 3.95
CA VAL A 116 3.48 -18.95 4.13
C VAL A 116 4.07 -19.75 5.30
N LEU A 117 3.31 -20.01 6.36
CA LEU A 117 3.76 -20.89 7.45
C LEU A 117 4.11 -22.30 6.94
N LYS A 118 3.26 -22.88 6.08
CA LYS A 118 3.55 -24.18 5.45
C LYS A 118 4.80 -24.14 4.57
N GLU A 119 5.06 -23.01 3.92
CA GLU A 119 6.28 -22.82 3.14
C GLU A 119 7.53 -22.72 4.04
N LEU A 120 7.43 -22.01 5.17
CA LEU A 120 8.51 -21.92 6.16
C LEU A 120 8.82 -23.29 6.80
N GLU A 121 7.80 -24.12 7.07
CA GLU A 121 7.97 -25.49 7.55
C GLU A 121 8.78 -26.35 6.56
N GLN A 122 8.67 -26.06 5.26
CA GLN A 122 9.46 -26.68 4.19
C GLN A 122 10.86 -26.07 4.04
N ASN A 123 11.30 -25.26 5.02
CA ASN A 123 12.55 -24.48 5.02
C ASN A 123 12.66 -23.47 3.86
N LYS A 124 11.53 -23.07 3.25
CA LYS A 124 11.54 -21.96 2.29
C LYS A 124 11.74 -20.65 3.04
N THR A 125 12.21 -19.65 2.32
CA THR A 125 12.36 -18.29 2.80
C THR A 125 11.33 -17.41 2.12
N ILE A 126 10.61 -16.63 2.90
CA ILE A 126 9.56 -15.72 2.43
C ILE A 126 10.07 -14.29 2.56
N THR A 127 9.83 -13.46 1.56
CA THR A 127 10.29 -12.07 1.57
C THR A 127 9.12 -11.12 1.83
N PHE A 128 9.28 -10.25 2.82
CA PHE A 128 8.44 -9.07 2.99
C PHE A 128 9.21 -7.84 2.55
N GLN A 129 8.49 -6.85 2.03
CA GLN A 129 9.07 -5.57 1.63
C GLN A 129 8.84 -4.52 2.72
N TYR A 130 9.79 -3.62 2.92
CA TYR A 130 9.62 -2.46 3.79
C TYR A 130 10.34 -1.24 3.25
N ILE A 131 9.90 -0.07 3.68
CA ILE A 131 10.60 1.20 3.53
C ILE A 131 11.13 1.64 4.88
N ASN A 132 12.30 2.28 4.90
CA ASN A 132 12.85 2.82 6.14
C ASN A 132 12.00 4.00 6.66
N TYR A 133 12.10 4.26 7.97
CA TYR A 133 11.27 5.26 8.66
C TYR A 133 11.37 6.66 8.03
N SER A 134 12.58 7.11 7.67
CA SER A 134 12.78 8.45 7.06
C SER A 134 12.11 8.58 5.70
N THR A 135 12.15 7.54 4.86
CA THR A 135 11.43 7.53 3.57
C THR A 135 9.92 7.50 3.80
N ALA A 136 9.43 6.66 4.71
CA ALA A 136 8.00 6.58 5.05
C ALA A 136 7.46 7.93 5.54
N MET A 137 8.19 8.58 6.47
CA MET A 137 7.82 9.87 7.04
C MET A 137 7.96 11.00 6.00
N GLY A 138 9.01 10.98 5.19
CA GLY A 138 9.20 11.92 4.08
C GLY A 138 8.06 11.84 3.06
N LYS A 139 7.63 10.63 2.67
CA LYS A 139 6.46 10.47 1.78
C LYS A 139 5.19 10.99 2.45
N LYS A 140 4.97 10.70 3.73
CA LYS A 140 3.83 11.21 4.50
C LYS A 140 3.77 12.76 4.50
N LEU A 141 4.92 13.43 4.48
CA LEU A 141 5.02 14.90 4.52
C LEU A 141 5.01 15.57 3.14
N PHE A 142 5.65 14.97 2.14
CA PHE A 142 5.99 15.64 0.87
C PHE A 142 5.42 14.98 -0.38
N ALA A 143 4.85 13.77 -0.31
CA ALA A 143 4.35 13.10 -1.50
C ALA A 143 3.02 13.70 -1.98
N THR A 144 3.04 14.22 -3.21
CA THR A 144 1.87 14.79 -3.89
C THR A 144 1.15 13.74 -4.72
N GLY A 145 0.34 12.91 -4.06
CA GLY A 145 -0.56 11.95 -4.69
C GLY A 145 0.00 10.53 -4.86
N THR A 146 -0.85 9.62 -5.32
CA THR A 146 -0.66 8.16 -5.28
C THR A 146 0.63 7.68 -5.96
N ASN A 147 0.94 8.18 -7.16
CA ASN A 147 2.16 7.77 -7.88
C ASN A 147 3.45 8.11 -7.14
N SER A 148 3.44 9.21 -6.38
CA SER A 148 4.60 9.60 -5.56
C SER A 148 4.80 8.64 -4.39
N PHE A 149 3.73 8.12 -3.78
CA PHE A 149 3.82 7.11 -2.73
C PHE A 149 4.31 5.76 -3.24
N LEU A 150 3.93 5.36 -4.45
CA LEU A 150 4.33 4.08 -5.05
C LEU A 150 5.74 4.09 -5.63
N ASN A 151 6.31 5.28 -5.91
CA ASN A 151 7.70 5.41 -6.32
C ASN A 151 8.63 5.35 -5.09
N VAL A 152 8.83 4.15 -4.57
CA VAL A 152 9.74 3.83 -3.47
C VAL A 152 10.66 2.68 -3.88
N GLN A 153 11.88 2.69 -3.35
CA GLN A 153 12.78 1.54 -3.42
C GLN A 153 12.65 0.77 -2.11
N PRO A 154 11.82 -0.30 -2.06
CA PRO A 154 11.69 -1.09 -0.86
C PRO A 154 12.98 -1.88 -0.60
N LYS A 155 13.18 -2.21 0.67
CA LYS A 155 14.17 -3.17 1.15
C LYS A 155 13.46 -4.46 1.53
N GLU A 156 14.22 -5.54 1.56
CA GLU A 156 13.71 -6.87 1.85
C GLU A 156 13.92 -7.28 3.32
N ILE A 157 12.92 -7.94 3.87
CA ILE A 157 12.98 -8.71 5.11
C ILE A 157 12.78 -10.16 4.70
N ALA A 158 13.85 -10.95 4.72
CA ALA A 158 13.76 -12.37 4.47
C ALA A 158 13.43 -13.10 5.77
N VAL A 159 12.36 -13.89 5.73
CA VAL A 159 11.82 -14.65 6.86
C VAL A 159 12.03 -16.13 6.60
N ASN A 160 12.74 -16.78 7.51
CA ASN A 160 12.84 -18.23 7.60
C ASN A 160 12.20 -18.68 8.93
N LYS A 161 11.95 -19.98 9.10
CA LYS A 161 11.40 -20.51 10.35
C LYS A 161 12.31 -20.26 11.56
N ASP A 162 13.63 -20.24 11.35
CA ASP A 162 14.63 -20.16 12.44
C ASP A 162 15.22 -18.74 12.59
N TYR A 163 15.18 -17.92 11.54
CA TYR A 163 15.83 -16.61 11.53
C TYR A 163 15.17 -15.60 10.59
N LEU A 164 15.42 -14.32 10.85
CA LEU A 164 15.17 -13.20 9.97
C LEU A 164 16.48 -12.67 9.39
N VAL A 165 16.43 -12.15 8.16
CA VAL A 165 17.51 -11.34 7.60
C VAL A 165 16.96 -9.96 7.23
N ILE A 166 17.49 -8.93 7.88
CA ILE A 166 17.11 -7.53 7.66
C ILE A 166 18.38 -6.70 7.51
N ASP A 167 18.51 -5.91 6.45
CA ASP A 167 19.72 -5.09 6.19
C ASP A 167 21.04 -5.90 6.32
N SER A 168 21.05 -7.15 5.80
CA SER A 168 22.16 -8.12 5.91
C SER A 168 22.49 -8.62 7.32
N LYS A 169 21.69 -8.25 8.34
CA LYS A 169 21.81 -8.79 9.70
C LYS A 169 20.91 -10.01 9.85
N LYS A 170 21.49 -11.12 10.30
CA LYS A 170 20.77 -12.33 10.68
C LYS A 170 20.35 -12.23 12.14
N ILE A 171 19.07 -12.42 12.42
CA ILE A 171 18.47 -12.37 13.76
C ILE A 171 17.76 -13.70 13.99
N MET A 172 18.09 -14.44 15.04
CA MET A 172 17.41 -15.71 15.31
C MET A 172 16.02 -15.46 15.88
N ILE A 173 15.02 -16.23 15.43
CA ILE A 173 13.66 -16.15 15.96
C ILE A 173 13.66 -16.45 17.47
N SER A 174 14.54 -17.36 17.92
CA SER A 174 14.73 -17.71 19.32
C SER A 174 15.12 -16.53 20.23
N ASP A 175 15.68 -15.46 19.66
CA ASP A 175 16.17 -14.31 20.41
C ASP A 175 15.12 -13.18 20.46
N LEU A 176 14.06 -13.30 19.64
CA LEU A 176 12.98 -12.33 19.56
C LEU A 176 11.97 -12.52 20.70
N ASN A 177 11.25 -11.44 21.01
CA ASN A 177 10.22 -11.44 22.04
C ASN A 177 8.87 -10.95 21.50
N HIS A 178 8.76 -9.68 21.12
CA HIS A 178 7.48 -9.14 20.67
C HIS A 178 7.63 -7.89 19.79
N PHE A 179 6.53 -7.52 19.13
CA PHE A 179 6.39 -6.21 18.49
C PHE A 179 5.86 -5.17 19.47
N SER A 180 6.48 -4.01 19.47
CA SER A 180 6.00 -2.81 20.16
C SER A 180 5.54 -1.77 19.14
N VAL A 181 4.38 -1.15 19.40
CA VAL A 181 3.81 -0.10 18.55
C VAL A 181 3.77 1.21 19.31
N ASN A 182 4.42 2.23 18.76
CA ASN A 182 4.33 3.59 19.23
C ASN A 182 3.40 4.41 18.33
N ASN A 183 2.16 4.58 18.78
CA ASN A 183 1.13 5.30 18.02
C ASN A 183 1.42 6.80 17.86
N TRP A 184 2.14 7.41 18.81
CA TRP A 184 2.46 8.84 18.77
C TRP A 184 3.32 9.22 17.56
N ILE A 185 4.32 8.38 17.27
CA ILE A 185 5.22 8.57 16.12
C ILE A 185 4.94 7.61 14.96
N SER A 186 3.83 6.86 15.03
CA SER A 186 3.45 5.87 14.02
C SER A 186 4.61 4.91 13.68
N GLN A 187 5.23 4.36 14.72
CA GLN A 187 6.39 3.48 14.62
C GLN A 187 6.05 2.07 15.11
N ILE A 188 6.57 1.06 14.42
CA ILE A 188 6.57 -0.33 14.85
C ILE A 188 8.01 -0.79 15.04
N SER A 189 8.27 -1.49 16.14
CA SER A 189 9.60 -1.97 16.51
C SER A 189 9.53 -3.44 16.94
N LEU A 190 10.50 -4.23 16.50
CA LEU A 190 10.71 -5.60 16.95
C LEU A 190 11.76 -5.60 18.05
N GLN A 191 11.45 -6.23 19.18
CA GLN A 191 12.33 -6.33 20.34
C GLN A 191 12.84 -7.75 20.56
N ASP A 192 14.07 -7.85 21.04
CA ASP A 192 14.65 -9.09 21.54
C ASP A 192 14.19 -9.41 22.99
N LYS A 193 14.65 -10.53 23.54
CA LYS A 193 14.39 -10.96 24.92
C LYS A 193 14.94 -10.02 26.00
N GLU A 194 15.90 -9.17 25.66
CA GLU A 194 16.46 -8.15 26.55
C GLU A 194 15.73 -6.80 26.41
N ASN A 195 14.70 -6.72 25.55
CA ASN A 195 13.96 -5.51 25.16
C ASN A 195 14.77 -4.52 24.32
N ASN A 196 15.89 -4.94 23.71
CA ASN A 196 16.59 -4.12 22.74
C ASN A 196 15.85 -4.10 21.41
N ILE A 197 15.85 -2.95 20.73
CA ILE A 197 15.23 -2.81 19.41
C ILE A 197 16.15 -3.38 18.34
N VAL A 198 15.76 -4.51 17.73
CA VAL A 198 16.52 -5.16 16.65
C VAL A 198 16.10 -4.70 15.26
N PHE A 199 14.86 -4.20 15.14
CA PHE A 199 14.33 -3.63 13.91
C PHE A 199 13.25 -2.59 14.23
N SER A 200 13.17 -1.53 13.42
CA SER A 200 12.12 -0.54 13.55
C SER A 200 11.84 0.20 12.25
N THR A 201 10.57 0.49 12.00
CA THR A 201 10.13 1.34 10.88
C THR A 201 8.77 1.99 11.19
N SER A 202 8.18 2.71 10.24
CA SER A 202 6.83 3.25 10.40
C SER A 202 5.79 2.12 10.42
N THR A 203 4.66 2.30 11.11
CA THR A 203 3.56 1.32 11.16
C THR A 203 3.04 0.93 9.77
N ASN A 204 3.08 1.87 8.80
CA ASN A 204 2.74 1.63 7.39
C ASN A 204 3.98 1.38 6.51
N GLY A 205 5.16 1.32 7.11
CA GLY A 205 6.42 1.15 6.40
C GLY A 205 6.68 -0.29 5.95
N ILE A 206 5.94 -1.26 6.48
CA ILE A 206 6.04 -2.68 6.09
C ILE A 206 4.89 -3.01 5.16
N PHE A 207 5.21 -3.55 3.99
CA PHE A 207 4.20 -4.05 3.05
C PHE A 207 3.63 -5.35 3.62
N SER A 208 2.32 -5.52 3.50
CA SER A 208 1.59 -6.61 4.14
C SER A 208 1.81 -6.64 5.66
N GLY A 209 2.03 -5.47 6.28
CA GLY A 209 2.50 -5.32 7.67
C GLY A 209 1.66 -6.07 8.71
N ARG A 210 0.34 -6.11 8.55
CA ARG A 210 -0.56 -6.90 9.43
C ARG A 210 -0.23 -8.40 9.39
N SER A 211 -0.04 -8.94 8.19
CA SER A 211 0.31 -10.35 7.98
C SER A 211 1.74 -10.65 8.42
N PHE A 212 2.67 -9.70 8.22
CA PHE A 212 4.04 -9.82 8.73
C PHE A 212 4.08 -9.94 10.26
N VAL A 213 3.38 -9.06 10.98
CA VAL A 213 3.29 -9.09 12.45
C VAL A 213 2.64 -10.39 12.92
N SER A 214 1.52 -10.79 12.31
CA SER A 214 0.81 -12.04 12.65
C SER A 214 1.65 -13.30 12.40
N LEU A 215 2.40 -13.34 11.30
CA LEU A 215 3.33 -14.43 10.99
C LEU A 215 4.42 -14.53 12.06
N LEU A 216 5.05 -13.41 12.40
CA LEU A 216 6.12 -13.40 13.39
C LEU A 216 5.63 -13.70 14.80
N ASP A 217 4.45 -13.21 15.18
CA ASP A 217 3.84 -13.58 16.46
C ASP A 217 3.65 -15.09 16.56
N GLN A 218 3.20 -15.74 15.48
CA GLN A 218 3.10 -17.20 15.43
C GLN A 218 4.46 -17.89 15.49
N LEU A 219 5.50 -17.35 14.85
CA LEU A 219 6.84 -17.94 14.90
C LEU A 219 7.48 -17.79 16.28
N ILE A 220 7.29 -16.65 16.96
CA ILE A 220 7.88 -16.39 18.27
C ILE A 220 7.14 -17.17 19.37
N ASN A 221 5.80 -17.22 19.32
CA ASN A 221 4.99 -17.85 20.37
C ASN A 221 4.81 -19.37 20.19
N LYS A 222 5.13 -19.93 19.02
CA LYS A 222 5.12 -21.40 18.79
C LYS A 222 6.52 -22.03 18.84
N ALA A 223 7.58 -21.24 18.94
CA ALA A 223 8.97 -21.71 19.04
C ALA A 223 9.34 -22.21 20.45
#